data_AF-A0A7W6PBB0-F1
#
_entry.id   AF-A0A7W6PBB0-F1
#
_cell.length_a   1.000
_cell.length_b   1.000
_cell.length_c   1.000
_cell.angle_alpha   90.00
_cell.angle_beta   90.00
_cell.angle_gamma   90.00
#
_symmetry.space_group_name_H-M   'P 1'
#
loop_
_entity.id
_entity.type
_entity.pdbx_description
1 polymer ?
#
loop_
_entity_poly.entity_id
_entity_poly.type
_entity_poly.pdbx_seq_one_letter_code
_entity_poly.pdbx_strand_id
1 'polypeptide(L)'
;MKVRAQIGMVLNLDKCIGCHTCSVTCKNVWTNREGVEYAWFNNVETKPGIGFPKEWENQKKWNGGWVRKKNGRIEPRMGAKWRILAKIFANPDLPEIDDYYEPFDFDYGHLQTAGESKTMPTARPRSKLTGERMEKIEWGPNWEEILGGEFEKRSKDVNFEGVEKEIYGQFENTFMMYLPR
;
A
#
# COMPACT_ATOMS: atom_id res chain seq x y z
N MET A 1 15.63 -1.80 -37.10
CA MET A 1 16.24 -1.47 -35.79
C MET A 1 15.84 -0.05 -35.41
N LYS A 2 15.20 0.16 -34.26
CA LYS A 2 14.84 1.50 -33.75
C LYS A 2 15.48 1.68 -32.38
N VAL A 3 16.66 2.29 -32.33
CA VAL A 3 17.38 2.53 -31.06
C VAL A 3 16.64 3.58 -30.24
N ARG A 4 16.50 3.32 -28.94
CA ARG A 4 15.90 4.21 -27.93
C ARG A 4 16.77 4.22 -26.67
N ALA A 5 16.62 5.25 -25.84
CA ALA A 5 17.32 5.38 -24.56
C ALA A 5 16.33 5.66 -23.43
N GLN A 6 16.62 5.11 -22.24
CA GLN A 6 15.86 5.28 -21.01
C GLN A 6 16.81 5.18 -19.81
N ILE A 7 16.60 6.00 -18.78
CA ILE A 7 17.34 5.90 -17.52
C ILE A 7 16.65 4.83 -16.66
N GLY A 8 17.36 3.72 -16.40
CA GLY A 8 16.91 2.67 -15.48
C GLY A 8 17.30 2.95 -14.04
N MET A 9 16.70 2.21 -13.11
CA MET A 9 17.03 2.25 -11.68
C MET A 9 17.28 0.83 -11.18
N VAL A 10 18.23 0.69 -10.26
CA VAL A 10 18.52 -0.56 -9.55
C VAL A 10 18.49 -0.29 -8.06
N LEU A 11 17.75 -1.10 -7.32
CA LEU A 11 17.68 -1.07 -5.86
C LEU A 11 18.31 -2.36 -5.33
N ASN A 12 19.41 -2.24 -4.59
CA ASN A 12 20.05 -3.39 -3.98
C ASN A 12 19.34 -3.74 -2.67
N LEU A 13 18.51 -4.79 -2.70
CA LEU A 13 17.71 -5.22 -1.55
C LEU A 13 18.55 -5.79 -0.40
N ASP A 14 19.74 -6.32 -0.67
CA ASP A 14 20.69 -6.76 0.37
C ASP A 14 21.18 -5.59 1.23
N LYS A 15 21.24 -4.38 0.65
CA LYS A 15 21.60 -3.15 1.35
C LYS A 15 20.38 -2.35 1.82
N CYS A 16 19.16 -2.85 1.61
CA CYS A 16 17.96 -2.12 1.99
C CYS A 16 17.75 -2.23 3.50
N ILE A 17 17.61 -1.09 4.17
CA ILE A 17 17.40 -1.00 5.62
C ILE A 17 15.97 -0.62 6.01
N GLY A 18 15.05 -0.53 5.04
CA GLY A 18 13.64 -0.25 5.34
C GLY A 18 13.38 1.07 6.05
N CYS A 19 14.19 2.12 5.81
CA CYS A 19 14.11 3.36 6.62
C CYS A 19 13.03 4.37 6.16
N HIS A 20 12.30 4.11 5.08
CA HIS A 20 11.26 4.98 4.51
C HIS A 20 11.68 6.43 4.15
N THR A 21 12.97 6.77 4.15
CA THR A 21 13.44 8.12 3.79
C THR A 21 13.08 8.49 2.35
N CYS A 22 13.13 7.53 1.43
CA CYS A 22 12.68 7.68 0.04
C CYS A 22 11.18 8.03 -0.04
N SER A 23 10.35 7.43 0.82
CA SER A 23 8.91 7.71 0.86
C SER A 23 8.62 9.12 1.38
N VAL A 24 9.27 9.53 2.48
CA VAL A 24 9.03 10.84 3.10
C VAL A 24 9.49 11.98 2.19
N THR A 25 10.67 11.87 1.58
CA THR A 25 11.18 12.89 0.65
C THR A 25 10.27 13.03 -0.57
N CYS A 26 9.80 11.91 -1.13
CA CYS A 26 8.84 11.93 -2.23
C CYS A 26 7.50 12.58 -1.82
N LYS A 27 6.95 12.19 -0.66
CA LYS A 27 5.70 12.72 -0.10
C LYS A 27 5.77 14.24 0.08
N ASN A 28 6.84 14.74 0.71
CA ASN A 28 7.01 16.15 1.00
C ASN A 28 7.10 17.03 -0.25
N VAL A 29 7.72 16.52 -1.31
CA VAL A 29 7.89 17.28 -2.56
C VAL A 29 6.64 17.19 -3.45
N TRP A 30 6.02 16.01 -3.55
CA TRP A 30 5.07 15.73 -4.63
C TRP A 30 3.61 15.54 -4.20
N THR A 31 3.36 14.88 -3.06
CA THR A 31 2.02 14.38 -2.69
C THR A 31 1.56 14.81 -1.29
N ASN A 32 1.90 16.02 -0.87
CA ASN A 32 1.48 16.62 0.41
C ASN A 32 0.18 17.47 0.33
N ARG A 33 -0.49 17.48 -0.82
CA ARG A 33 -1.74 18.23 -1.05
C ARG A 33 -2.96 17.35 -0.78
N GLU A 34 -4.08 17.98 -0.45
CA GLU A 34 -5.39 17.33 -0.37
C GLU A 34 -5.78 16.65 -1.70
N GLY A 35 -6.39 15.47 -1.62
CA GLY A 35 -6.70 14.56 -2.72
C GLY A 35 -5.58 13.55 -3.04
N VAL A 36 -4.36 13.75 -2.53
CA VAL A 36 -3.21 12.84 -2.73
C VAL A 36 -2.40 12.60 -1.45
N GLU A 37 -2.91 13.03 -0.30
CA GLU A 37 -2.30 12.82 1.01
C GLU A 37 -2.19 11.33 1.36
N TYR A 38 -3.13 10.51 0.89
CA TYR A 38 -3.08 9.04 1.02
C TYR A 38 -2.09 8.38 0.05
N ALA A 39 -1.71 9.07 -1.03
CA ALA A 39 -0.94 8.48 -2.13
C ALA A 39 0.57 8.56 -1.90
N TRP A 40 1.23 7.41 -1.84
CA TRP A 40 2.68 7.29 -1.69
C TRP A 40 3.29 6.84 -3.01
N PHE A 41 3.80 7.77 -3.82
CA PHE A 41 4.41 7.45 -5.11
C PHE A 41 5.63 6.53 -4.97
N ASN A 42 6.44 6.78 -3.94
CA ASN A 42 7.46 5.85 -3.48
C ASN A 42 6.99 5.30 -2.13
N ASN A 43 6.83 4.00 -2.02
CA ASN A 43 6.50 3.32 -0.77
C ASN A 43 7.50 2.20 -0.46
N VAL A 44 7.54 1.76 0.79
CA VAL A 44 8.37 0.62 1.21
C VAL A 44 7.47 -0.33 1.96
N GLU A 45 7.60 -1.61 1.66
CA GLU A 45 6.80 -2.68 2.27
C GLU A 45 7.72 -3.64 3.01
N THR A 46 7.26 -4.17 4.13
CA THR A 46 7.92 -5.32 4.78
C THR A 46 7.30 -6.61 4.23
N LYS A 47 8.16 -7.56 3.85
CA LYS A 47 7.77 -8.87 3.35
C LYS A 47 8.16 -9.95 4.37
N PRO A 48 7.34 -11.01 4.57
CA PRO A 48 6.05 -11.26 3.91
C PRO A 48 4.93 -10.32 4.38
N GLY A 49 4.09 -9.87 3.44
CA GLY A 49 2.99 -8.92 3.67
C GLY A 49 2.18 -8.64 2.40
N ILE A 50 0.95 -8.13 2.56
CA ILE A 50 0.03 -7.86 1.43
C ILE A 50 0.27 -6.50 0.76
N GLY A 51 0.97 -5.59 1.42
CA GLY A 51 1.48 -4.35 0.82
C GLY A 51 0.45 -3.23 0.66
N PHE A 52 0.78 -2.26 -0.21
CA PHE A 52 0.03 -1.01 -0.37
C PHE A 52 -0.24 -0.66 -1.86
N PRO A 53 -1.48 -0.67 -2.36
CA PRO A 53 -2.70 -1.07 -1.67
C PRO A 53 -2.69 -2.56 -1.33
N LYS A 54 -3.60 -2.98 -0.45
CA LYS A 54 -3.72 -4.36 0.04
C LYS A 54 -3.81 -5.35 -1.12
N GLU A 55 -2.94 -6.36 -1.08
CA GLU A 55 -2.84 -7.43 -2.08
C GLU A 55 -2.52 -6.95 -3.50
N TRP A 56 -1.80 -5.84 -3.70
CA TRP A 56 -1.55 -5.27 -5.04
C TRP A 56 -0.95 -6.26 -6.05
N GLU A 57 -0.24 -7.30 -5.59
CA GLU A 57 0.32 -8.38 -6.43
C GLU A 57 -0.73 -9.38 -6.94
N ASN A 58 -1.91 -9.45 -6.31
CA ASN A 58 -2.97 -10.40 -6.64
C ASN A 58 -3.71 -10.02 -7.93
N GLN A 59 -3.17 -10.44 -9.07
CA GLN A 59 -3.79 -10.16 -10.38
C GLN A 59 -5.01 -11.03 -10.70
N LYS A 60 -5.41 -11.94 -9.79
CA LYS A 60 -6.73 -12.60 -9.84
C LYS A 60 -7.82 -11.65 -9.28
N LYS A 61 -7.44 -10.72 -8.40
CA LYS A 61 -8.28 -9.65 -7.83
C LYS A 61 -8.24 -8.37 -8.68
N TRP A 62 -7.04 -7.82 -8.91
CA TRP A 62 -6.86 -6.47 -9.45
C TRP A 62 -6.84 -6.36 -10.98
N ASN A 63 -6.78 -7.49 -11.68
CA ASN A 63 -6.78 -7.54 -13.14
C ASN A 63 -5.74 -6.62 -13.84
N GLY A 64 -4.60 -6.37 -13.19
CA GLY A 64 -3.50 -5.58 -13.74
C GLY A 64 -2.63 -6.33 -14.76
N GLY A 65 -1.83 -5.55 -15.49
CA GLY A 65 -0.86 -6.07 -16.46
C GLY A 65 -1.46 -6.63 -17.75
N TRP A 66 -0.73 -7.57 -18.36
CA TRP A 66 -1.05 -8.15 -19.67
C TRP A 66 -1.23 -9.67 -19.58
N VAL A 67 -2.04 -10.23 -20.49
CA VAL A 67 -2.14 -11.67 -20.72
C VAL A 67 -1.72 -11.99 -22.15
N ARG A 68 -1.03 -13.12 -22.32
CA ARG A 68 -0.63 -13.64 -23.64
C ARG A 68 -1.66 -14.66 -24.11
N LYS A 69 -2.28 -14.40 -25.26
CA LYS A 69 -3.24 -15.30 -25.89
C LYS A 69 -2.55 -16.51 -26.52
N LYS A 70 -3.34 -17.56 -26.78
CA LYS A 70 -2.91 -18.74 -27.54
C LYS A 70 -2.31 -18.41 -28.92
N ASN A 71 -2.77 -17.33 -29.54
CA ASN A 71 -2.25 -16.85 -30.83
C ASN A 71 -0.97 -15.98 -30.71
N GLY A 72 -0.36 -15.91 -29.52
CA GLY A 72 0.87 -15.16 -29.26
C GLY A 72 0.69 -13.66 -29.06
N ARG A 73 -0.49 -13.08 -29.35
CA ARG A 73 -0.77 -11.66 -29.12
C ARG A 73 -0.99 -11.38 -27.64
N ILE A 74 -0.67 -10.16 -27.20
CA ILE A 74 -0.95 -9.68 -25.84
C ILE A 74 -2.25 -8.87 -25.81
N GLU A 75 -2.95 -8.92 -24.69
CA GLU A 75 -4.04 -8.00 -24.36
C GLU A 75 -3.97 -7.58 -22.88
N PRO A 76 -4.51 -6.41 -22.50
CA PRO A 76 -4.64 -6.06 -21.10
C PRO A 76 -5.45 -7.13 -20.36
N ARG A 77 -5.06 -7.46 -19.13
CA ARG A 77 -5.80 -8.43 -18.31
C ARG A 77 -7.22 -7.96 -18.02
N MET A 78 -7.43 -6.64 -17.88
CA MET A 78 -8.76 -6.01 -17.80
C MET A 78 -9.68 -6.31 -18.99
N GLY A 79 -9.12 -6.70 -20.14
CA GLY A 79 -9.83 -7.10 -21.35
C GLY A 79 -9.45 -6.32 -22.60
N ALA A 80 -10.04 -6.71 -23.73
CA ALA A 80 -9.90 -6.00 -25.00
C ALA A 80 -10.51 -4.58 -24.95
N LYS A 81 -10.16 -3.73 -25.91
CA LYS A 81 -10.59 -2.31 -25.97
C LYS A 81 -12.08 -2.07 -25.68
N TRP A 82 -12.97 -2.86 -26.30
CA TRP A 82 -14.42 -2.71 -26.10
C TRP A 82 -14.87 -3.06 -24.67
N ARG A 83 -14.23 -4.04 -24.02
CA ARG A 83 -14.52 -4.40 -22.62
C ARG A 83 -14.06 -3.32 -21.66
N ILE A 84 -12.91 -2.70 -21.94
CA ILE A 84 -12.42 -1.55 -21.15
C ILE A 84 -13.42 -0.40 -21.26
N LEU A 85 -13.87 -0.06 -22.47
CA LEU A 85 -14.88 1.00 -22.67
C LEU A 85 -16.21 0.69 -21.97
N ALA A 86 -16.66 -0.57 -21.97
CA ALA A 86 -17.88 -0.96 -21.28
C ALA A 86 -17.80 -0.79 -19.74
N LYS A 87 -16.59 -0.73 -19.17
CA LYS A 87 -16.34 -0.54 -17.73
C LYS A 87 -16.07 0.92 -17.34
N ILE A 88 -16.18 1.88 -18.26
CA ILE A 88 -15.76 3.28 -18.01
C ILE A 88 -16.59 3.99 -16.93
N PHE A 89 -17.88 3.68 -16.83
CA PHE A 89 -18.79 4.36 -15.90
C PHE A 89 -18.64 3.87 -14.46
N ALA A 90 -18.16 2.64 -14.29
CA ALA A 90 -17.86 2.04 -13.00
C ALA A 90 -16.82 0.95 -13.25
N ASN A 91 -15.56 1.23 -12.91
CA ASN A 91 -14.49 0.25 -13.07
C ASN A 91 -14.58 -0.78 -11.93
N PRO A 92 -14.94 -2.05 -12.21
CA PRO A 92 -15.13 -3.07 -11.17
C PRO A 92 -13.81 -3.55 -10.55
N ASP A 93 -12.67 -3.19 -11.16
CA ASP A 93 -11.34 -3.61 -10.74
C ASP A 93 -10.58 -2.47 -10.02
N LEU A 94 -11.25 -1.34 -9.76
CA LEU A 94 -10.65 -0.16 -9.14
C LEU A 94 -10.47 -0.38 -7.62
N PRO A 95 -9.26 -0.27 -7.06
CA PRO A 95 -9.07 -0.29 -5.61
C PRO A 95 -9.79 0.90 -4.95
N GLU A 96 -10.45 0.62 -3.84
CA GLU A 96 -11.15 1.63 -3.03
C GLU A 96 -10.20 2.28 -2.03
N ILE A 97 -10.63 3.37 -1.39
CA ILE A 97 -9.80 4.07 -0.40
C ILE A 97 -9.39 3.15 0.76
N ASP A 98 -10.24 2.21 1.14
CA ASP A 98 -10.00 1.24 2.21
C ASP A 98 -9.00 0.14 1.83
N ASP A 99 -8.75 -0.07 0.53
CA ASP A 99 -7.64 -0.90 0.06
C ASP A 99 -6.29 -0.20 0.26
N TYR A 100 -6.29 1.14 0.33
CA TYR A 100 -5.13 1.94 0.74
C TYR A 100 -5.19 2.14 2.26
N TYR A 101 -5.79 3.25 2.70
CA TYR A 101 -6.16 3.60 4.07
C TYR A 101 -6.98 4.89 4.02
N GLU A 102 -7.85 5.10 5.01
CA GLU A 102 -8.45 6.42 5.24
C GLU A 102 -7.37 7.39 5.76
N PRO A 103 -6.98 8.44 5.01
CA PRO A 103 -6.01 9.40 5.50
C PRO A 103 -6.54 10.11 6.74
N PHE A 104 -5.69 10.28 7.76
CA PHE A 104 -6.07 10.84 9.04
C PHE A 104 -5.10 11.92 9.51
N ASP A 105 -5.57 12.75 10.42
CA ASP A 105 -4.80 13.74 11.17
C ASP A 105 -5.22 13.71 12.65
N PHE A 106 -4.59 14.53 13.48
CA PHE A 106 -4.93 14.63 14.89
C PHE A 106 -5.32 16.05 15.28
N ASP A 107 -6.20 16.14 16.27
CA ASP A 107 -6.69 17.39 16.82
C ASP A 107 -5.68 18.03 17.79
N TYR A 108 -4.49 18.39 17.28
CA TYR A 108 -3.41 18.95 18.10
C TYR A 108 -3.78 20.27 18.76
N GLY A 109 -4.65 21.07 18.13
CA GLY A 109 -5.15 22.33 18.67
C GLY A 109 -5.87 22.16 20.02
N HIS A 110 -6.58 21.04 20.21
CA HIS A 110 -7.24 20.73 21.47
C HIS A 110 -6.28 20.68 22.67
N LEU A 111 -5.02 20.28 22.46
CA LEU A 111 -4.01 20.26 23.53
C LEU A 111 -3.66 21.66 24.05
N GLN A 112 -3.83 22.69 23.21
CA GLN A 112 -3.51 24.08 23.54
C GLN A 112 -4.73 24.85 24.05
N THR A 113 -5.92 24.50 23.57
CA THR A 113 -7.17 25.22 23.86
C THR A 113 -8.05 24.55 24.92
N ALA A 114 -7.68 23.36 25.40
CA ALA A 114 -8.43 22.68 26.44
C ALA A 114 -8.46 23.51 27.73
N GLY A 115 -9.66 23.73 28.26
CA GLY A 115 -9.85 24.32 29.58
C GLY A 115 -9.54 23.32 30.70
N GLU A 116 -9.78 23.75 31.93
CA GLU A 116 -9.65 22.89 33.11
C GLU A 116 -10.59 21.68 33.01
N SER A 117 -10.05 20.48 33.20
CA SER A 117 -10.77 19.21 33.10
C SER A 117 -10.27 18.25 34.17
N LYS A 118 -11.12 17.31 34.59
CA LYS A 118 -10.73 16.22 35.50
C LYS A 118 -9.74 15.24 34.86
N THR A 119 -9.70 15.18 33.53
CA THR A 119 -8.85 14.27 32.76
C THR A 119 -7.96 15.05 31.80
N MET A 120 -6.76 14.51 31.56
CA MET A 120 -5.77 15.11 30.66
C MET A 120 -6.32 15.20 29.22
N PRO A 121 -6.15 16.33 28.51
CA PRO A 121 -6.56 16.46 27.12
C PRO A 121 -5.71 15.57 26.22
N THR A 122 -6.31 15.06 25.14
CA THR A 122 -5.61 14.23 24.14
C THR A 122 -5.95 14.67 22.71
N ALA A 123 -4.99 14.56 21.79
CA ALA A 123 -5.23 14.79 20.37
C ALA A 123 -5.77 13.51 19.75
N ARG A 124 -7.10 13.42 19.60
CA ARG A 124 -7.77 12.27 18.98
C ARG A 124 -7.77 12.38 17.44
N PRO A 125 -7.80 11.25 16.72
CA PRO A 125 -7.73 11.24 15.26
C PRO A 125 -9.00 11.81 14.61
N ARG A 126 -8.83 12.38 13.41
CA ARG A 126 -9.89 12.84 12.53
C ARG A 126 -9.61 12.41 11.09
N SER A 127 -10.67 12.10 10.36
CA SER A 127 -10.58 11.77 8.93
C SER A 127 -10.19 12.99 8.12
N LYS A 128 -9.25 12.84 7.18
CA LYS A 128 -8.98 13.85 6.15
C LYS A 128 -9.99 13.80 5.00
N LEU A 129 -10.79 12.73 4.90
CA LEU A 129 -11.84 12.62 3.89
C LEU A 129 -13.14 13.32 4.32
N THR A 130 -13.57 13.07 5.56
CA THR A 130 -14.86 13.57 6.08
C THR A 130 -14.72 14.72 7.07
N GLY A 131 -13.53 14.90 7.66
CA GLY A 131 -13.31 15.84 8.77
C GLY A 131 -13.85 15.35 10.13
N GLU A 132 -14.54 14.21 10.15
CA GLU A 132 -15.17 13.66 11.34
C GLU A 132 -14.18 13.03 12.31
N ARG A 133 -14.60 12.86 13.56
CA ARG A 133 -13.81 12.15 14.58
C ARG A 133 -13.74 10.67 14.22
N MET A 134 -12.53 10.12 14.21
CA MET A 134 -12.33 8.68 14.14
C MET A 134 -12.29 8.10 15.56
N GLU A 135 -13.00 7.00 15.80
CA GLU A 135 -12.91 6.30 17.08
C GLU A 135 -11.57 5.57 17.22
N LYS A 136 -11.08 4.98 16.13
CA LYS A 136 -9.79 4.28 16.07
C LYS A 136 -9.22 4.34 14.66
N ILE A 137 -7.89 4.43 14.55
CA ILE A 137 -7.19 4.19 13.29
C ILE A 137 -7.02 2.68 13.15
N GLU A 138 -7.52 2.11 12.05
CA GLU A 138 -7.53 0.66 11.83
C GLU A 138 -6.52 0.19 10.78
N TRP A 139 -5.99 1.11 9.97
CA TRP A 139 -5.01 0.81 8.95
C TRP A 139 -4.12 2.01 8.60
N GLY A 140 -3.06 1.77 7.84
CA GLY A 140 -2.14 2.78 7.34
C GLY A 140 -1.29 2.25 6.17
N PRO A 141 -0.55 3.13 5.48
CA PRO A 141 0.21 2.76 4.27
C PRO A 141 1.41 1.81 4.55
N ASN A 142 1.75 1.62 5.83
CA ASN A 142 2.86 0.79 6.28
C ASN A 142 2.45 -0.06 7.52
N TRP A 143 1.20 -0.55 7.55
CA TRP A 143 0.63 -1.22 8.72
C TRP A 143 1.32 -2.54 9.09
N GLU A 144 1.96 -3.19 8.11
CA GLU A 144 2.62 -4.50 8.25
C GLU A 144 4.14 -4.39 8.52
N GLU A 145 4.62 -3.18 8.85
CA GLU A 145 6.04 -2.92 9.09
C GLU A 145 6.64 -3.83 10.18
N ILE A 146 7.87 -4.31 9.95
CA ILE A 146 8.62 -5.18 10.88
C ILE A 146 7.75 -6.37 11.34
N LEU A 147 7.07 -7.00 10.38
CA LEU A 147 6.21 -8.16 10.61
C LEU A 147 4.99 -7.86 11.51
N GLY A 148 4.50 -6.62 11.49
CA GLY A 148 3.30 -6.18 12.20
C GLY A 148 2.08 -7.03 11.86
N GLY A 149 1.47 -7.65 12.86
CA GLY A 149 0.32 -8.53 12.73
C GLY A 149 0.67 -10.03 12.67
N GLU A 150 -0.37 -10.86 12.82
CA GLU A 150 -0.25 -12.31 12.84
C GLU A 150 0.31 -12.87 11.53
N PHE A 151 1.15 -13.91 11.62
CA PHE A 151 1.70 -14.57 10.44
C PHE A 151 0.59 -15.10 9.52
N GLU A 152 -0.53 -15.59 10.05
CA GLU A 152 -1.65 -16.06 9.23
C GLU A 152 -2.13 -14.98 8.25
N LYS A 153 -2.23 -13.72 8.70
CA LYS A 153 -2.63 -12.58 7.86
C LYS A 153 -1.55 -12.20 6.85
N ARG A 154 -0.30 -12.09 7.31
CA ARG A 154 0.84 -11.73 6.45
C ARG A 154 1.18 -12.81 5.43
N SER A 155 0.93 -14.07 5.76
CA SER A 155 1.16 -15.23 4.88
C SER A 155 0.22 -15.27 3.67
N LYS A 156 -0.78 -14.38 3.61
CA LYS A 156 -1.63 -14.15 2.42
C LYS A 156 -0.87 -13.45 1.29
N ASP A 157 0.36 -13.02 1.54
CA ASP A 157 1.31 -12.62 0.51
C ASP A 157 1.31 -13.61 -0.68
N VAL A 158 1.05 -13.09 -1.88
CA VAL A 158 0.97 -13.89 -3.11
C VAL A 158 2.29 -14.59 -3.41
N ASN A 159 3.41 -14.07 -2.91
CA ASN A 159 4.72 -14.69 -3.11
C ASN A 159 4.88 -16.03 -2.36
N PHE A 160 3.95 -16.40 -1.47
CA PHE A 160 3.88 -17.74 -0.87
C PHE A 160 3.05 -18.76 -1.68
N GLU A 161 2.48 -18.40 -2.84
CA GLU A 161 1.75 -19.36 -3.68
C GLU A 161 2.69 -20.53 -4.10
N GLY A 162 2.31 -21.76 -3.75
CA GLY A 162 3.12 -22.95 -4.02
C GLY A 162 4.25 -23.22 -3.01
N VAL A 163 4.31 -22.48 -1.89
CA VAL A 163 5.29 -22.67 -0.81
C VAL A 163 4.62 -23.28 0.42
N GLU A 164 5.24 -24.30 1.01
CA GLU A 164 4.87 -24.82 2.34
C GLU A 164 5.28 -23.82 3.42
N LYS A 165 4.40 -22.85 3.70
CA LYS A 165 4.74 -21.67 4.50
C LYS A 165 4.61 -21.83 6.02
N GLU A 166 4.07 -22.94 6.50
CA GLU A 166 3.81 -23.17 7.94
C GLU A 166 5.09 -23.04 8.78
N ILE A 167 6.23 -23.50 8.26
CA ILE A 167 7.52 -23.42 8.95
C ILE A 167 7.93 -21.98 9.29
N TYR A 168 7.56 -20.99 8.47
CA TYR A 168 7.93 -19.58 8.66
C TYR A 168 7.04 -18.86 9.68
N GLY A 169 6.01 -19.53 10.20
CA GLY A 169 5.27 -19.07 11.37
C GLY A 169 5.95 -19.39 12.70
N GLN A 170 7.00 -20.22 12.67
CA GLN A 170 7.80 -20.57 13.85
C GLN A 170 8.82 -19.47 14.14
N PHE A 171 9.01 -19.15 15.42
CA PHE A 171 9.87 -18.06 15.86
C PHE A 171 11.30 -18.20 15.31
N GLU A 172 11.87 -19.40 15.35
CA GLU A 172 13.24 -19.72 14.92
C GLU A 172 13.46 -19.56 13.41
N ASN A 173 12.38 -19.64 12.62
CA ASN A 173 12.42 -19.53 11.16
C ASN A 173 11.86 -18.19 10.67
N THR A 174 11.72 -17.21 11.58
CA THR A 174 11.25 -15.87 11.23
C THR A 174 12.22 -15.23 10.26
N PHE A 175 11.69 -14.71 9.16
CA PHE A 175 12.44 -13.85 8.25
C PHE A 175 11.62 -12.61 7.89
N MET A 176 12.33 -11.56 7.50
CA MET A 176 11.73 -10.41 6.85
C MET A 176 12.68 -9.79 5.84
N MET A 177 12.14 -9.07 4.87
CA MET A 177 12.90 -8.22 3.96
C MET A 177 12.11 -6.96 3.62
N TYR A 178 12.80 -5.96 3.06
CA TYR A 178 12.18 -4.72 2.63
C TYR A 178 12.07 -4.64 1.11
N LEU A 179 10.94 -4.13 0.64
CA LEU A 179 10.65 -3.90 -0.77
C LEU A 179 10.31 -2.42 -1.00
N PRO A 180 11.30 -1.55 -1.26
CA PRO A 180 11.08 -0.20 -1.75
C PRO A 180 10.67 -0.22 -3.23
N ARG A 181 9.63 0.53 -3.59
CA ARG A 181 9.14 0.65 -4.97
C ARG A 181 8.42 1.97 -5.25
#